data_AF-A0A7W6Y751-F1
#
_entry.id   AF-A0A7W6Y751-F1
#
_cell.length_a   1.000
_cell.length_b   1.000
_cell.length_c   1.000
_cell.angle_alpha   90.00
_cell.angle_beta   90.00
_cell.angle_gamma   90.00
#
_symmetry.space_group_name_H-M   'P 1'
#
loop_
_entity.id
_entity.type
_entity.pdbx_description
1 polymer ?
#
loop_
_entity_poly.entity_id
_entity_poly.type
_entity_poly.pdbx_seq_one_letter_code
_entity_poly.pdbx_strand_id
1 'polypeptide(L)' 'MQFAVHSKTIAELDYDRQTCLLRVLYKDGRVSSVANVAPTLVMKIVARIPVEKSSYLLQTAI' A
#
# COMPACT_ATOMS: atom_id res chain seq x y z
N MET A 1 -7.81 2.79 0.10
CA MET A 1 -7.48 1.34 0.20
C MET A 1 -6.16 1.30 0.91
N GLN A 2 -6.13 0.81 2.14
CA GLN A 2 -4.95 0.87 2.99
C GLN A 2 -4.26 -0.49 3.03
N PHE A 3 -2.95 -0.48 2.84
CA PHE A 3 -2.10 -1.67 2.86
C PHE A 3 -0.91 -1.42 3.78
N ALA A 4 -0.84 -2.18 4.88
CA ALA A 4 0.34 -2.20 5.72
C ALA A 4 1.50 -2.85 4.95
N VAL A 5 2.65 -2.18 4.91
CA VAL A 5 3.83 -2.65 4.19
C VAL A 5 4.91 -3.03 5.19
N HIS A 6 5.37 -4.28 5.12
CA HIS A 6 6.56 -4.69 5.86
C HIS A 6 7.83 -4.29 5.09
N SER A 7 8.20 -3.01 5.17
CA SER A 7 9.42 -2.46 4.58
C SER A 7 10.32 -1.83 5.66
N LYS A 8 11.60 -1.62 5.31
CA LYS A 8 12.53 -0.86 6.14
C LYS A 8 12.14 0.61 6.23
N THR A 9 11.57 1.17 5.15
CA THR A 9 11.32 2.61 5.00
C THR A 9 9.84 2.96 4.95
N ILE A 10 9.01 2.14 4.31
CA ILE A 10 7.57 2.39 4.14
C ILE A 10 6.82 1.69 5.26
N ALA A 11 5.87 2.40 5.87
CA ALA A 11 4.94 1.89 6.86
C ALA A 11 3.62 1.44 6.21
N GLU A 12 3.06 2.29 5.34
CA GLU A 12 1.72 2.09 4.78
C GLU A 12 1.61 2.67 3.37
N LEU A 13 0.74 2.05 2.57
CA LEU A 13 0.26 2.58 1.31
C LEU A 13 -1.25 2.80 1.42
N ASP A 14 -1.70 4.04 1.19
CA ASP A 14 -3.12 4.37 1.08
C ASP A 14 -3.45 4.81 -0.34
N TYR A 15 -4.33 4.07 -1.00
CA TYR A 15 -4.75 4.34 -2.37
C TYR A 15 -6.22 4.74 -2.45
N ASP A 16 -6.47 5.96 -2.91
CA ASP A 16 -7.82 6.43 -3.25
C ASP A 16 -8.15 6.06 -4.70
N ARG A 17 -9.16 5.19 -4.87
CA ARG A 17 -9.64 4.75 -6.18
C ARG A 17 -10.44 5.82 -6.93
N GLN A 18 -11.06 6.75 -6.24
CA GLN A 18 -11.85 7.82 -6.87
C GLN A 18 -10.92 8.89 -7.45
N THR A 19 -9.87 9.24 -6.71
CA THR A 19 -8.92 10.29 -7.12
C THR A 19 -7.66 9.74 -7.77
N CYS A 20 -7.51 8.41 -7.89
CA CYS A 20 -6.30 7.73 -8.35
C CYS A 20 -5.03 8.19 -7.62
N LEU A 21 -5.15 8.53 -6.33
CA LEU A 21 -4.06 9.08 -5.52
C LEU A 21 -3.47 7.99 -4.64
N LEU A 22 -2.16 7.77 -4.75
CA LEU A 22 -1.41 6.91 -3.85
C LEU A 22 -0.66 7.76 -2.83
N ARG A 23 -0.93 7.53 -1.56
CA ARG A 23 -0.20 8.07 -0.43
C ARG A 23 0.73 7.00 0.13
N VAL A 24 1.98 7.37 0.31
CA VAL A 24 3.02 6.53 0.90
C VAL A 24 3.35 7.13 2.26
N LEU A 25 3.01 6.41 3.33
CA LEU A 25 3.41 6.76 4.69
C LEU A 25 4.71 6.04 5.00
N TYR A 26 5.74 6.81 5.31
CA TYR A 26 7.04 6.30 5.73
C TYR A 26 7.10 6.10 7.24
N LYS A 27 8.00 5.22 7.70
CA LYS A 27 8.18 4.94 9.13
C LYS A 27 8.72 6.13 9.93
N ASP A 28 9.31 7.12 9.26
CA ASP A 28 9.74 8.39 9.85
C ASP A 28 8.60 9.43 9.95
N GLY A 29 7.37 9.04 9.59
CA GLY A 29 6.19 9.91 9.61
C GLY A 29 6.04 10.79 8.37
N ARG A 30 6.96 10.72 7.40
CA ARG A 30 6.79 11.45 6.13
C ARG A 30 5.65 10.86 5.33
N VAL A 31 4.96 11.72 4.60
CA VAL A 31 3.93 11.32 3.64
C VAL A 31 4.32 11.84 2.27
N SER A 32 4.33 10.96 1.28
CA SER A 32 4.44 11.34 -0.13
C SER A 32 3.18 10.96 -0.88
N SER A 33 2.73 11.83 -1.78
CA SER A 33 1.54 11.61 -2.59
C SER A 33 1.91 11.52 -4.05
N VAL A 34 1.38 10.51 -4.74
CA VAL A 34 1.58 10.28 -6.17
C VAL A 34 0.21 10.22 -6.82
N ALA A 35 -0.08 11.17 -7.70
CA ALA A 35 -1.36 11.25 -8.41
C ALA A 35 -1.36 10.38 -9.68
N ASN A 36 -2.55 10.12 -10.21
CA ASN A 36 -2.77 9.38 -11.46
C ASN A 36 -2.14 7.98 -11.47
N VAL A 37 -2.06 7.33 -10.31
CA VAL A 37 -1.51 5.98 -10.22
C VAL A 37 -2.57 4.99 -10.68
N ALA A 38 -2.21 4.20 -11.69
CA ALA A 38 -3.08 3.14 -12.19
C ALA A 38 -3.34 2.09 -11.08
N PRO A 39 -4.59 1.66 -10.86
CA PRO A 39 -4.93 0.66 -9.84
C PRO A 39 -4.13 -0.63 -9.98
N THR A 40 -3.85 -1.05 -11.21
CA THR A 40 -3.05 -2.25 -11.53
C THR A 40 -1.61 -2.15 -11.06
N LEU A 41 -1.03 -0.93 -11.06
CA LEU A 41 0.32 -0.69 -10.54
C LEU A 41 0.34 -0.86 -9.02
N VAL A 42 -0.67 -0.32 -8.31
CA VAL A 42 -0.82 -0.48 -6.85
C VAL A 42 -0.93 -1.96 -6.49
N MET A 43 -1.75 -2.72 -7.22
CA MET A 43 -1.90 -4.17 -6.99
C MET A 43 -0.60 -4.94 -7.21
N LYS A 44 0.21 -4.57 -8.22
CA LYS A 44 1.54 -5.16 -8.42
C LYS A 44 2.50 -4.85 -7.28
N ILE A 45 2.42 -3.65 -6.69
CA ILE A 45 3.22 -3.27 -5.52
C ILE A 45 2.78 -4.12 -4.33
N VAL A 46 1.47 -4.19 -4.05
CA VAL A 46 0.91 -4.96 -2.94
C VAL A 46 1.23 -6.45 -3.05
N ALA A 47 1.10 -7.04 -4.24
CA ALA A 47 1.39 -8.46 -4.47
C ALA A 47 2.87 -8.83 -4.28
N ARG A 48 3.78 -7.85 -4.37
CA ARG A 48 5.22 -8.04 -4.11
C ARG A 48 5.59 -7.88 -2.64
N ILE A 49 4.67 -7.42 -1.79
CA ILE A 49 4.90 -7.35 -0.36
C ILE A 49 4.84 -8.78 0.17
N PRO A 50 5.91 -9.32 0.77
CA PRO A 50 5.93 -10.69 1.26
C PRO A 50 4.74 -10.90 2.22
N VAL A 51 3.91 -11.87 1.86
CA VAL A 51 2.64 -12.21 2.52
C VAL A 51 2.85 -12.72 3.95
N GLU A 52 4.09 -13.04 4.32
CA GLU A 52 4.44 -13.73 5.56
C GLU A 52 3.95 -13.05 6.84
N LYS A 53 3.58 -11.75 6.82
CA LYS A 53 2.99 -11.04 7.98
C LYS A 53 1.97 -9.94 7.66
N SER A 54 1.34 -9.93 6.48
CA SER A 54 0.31 -8.91 6.19
C SER A 54 -1.08 -9.38 6.61
N SER A 55 -1.57 -8.87 7.75
CA SER A 55 -2.90 -9.18 8.30
C SER A 55 -4.04 -8.90 7.32
N TYR A 56 -3.83 -8.01 6.34
CA TYR A 56 -4.83 -7.67 5.33
C TYR A 56 -5.09 -8.82 4.34
N LEU A 57 -4.06 -9.56 3.94
CA LEU A 57 -4.21 -10.69 3.01
C LEU A 57 -4.74 -11.97 3.68
N LEU A 58 -4.54 -12.11 5.00
CA LEU A 58 -5.15 -13.18 5.78
C LEU A 58 -6.66 -12.98 5.95
N GLN A 59 -7.16 -11.75 5.91
CA GLN A 59 -8.58 -11.45 6.11
C GLN A 59 -9.45 -11.74 4.87
N THR A 60 -8.87 -11.78 3.68
CA THR A 60 -9.58 -12.07 2.42
C THR A 60 -9.49 -13.54 1.97
N ALA A 61 -8.91 -14.41 2.79
CA ALA A 61 -8.80 -15.85 2.50
C ALA A 61 -9.88 -16.72 3.18
N ILE A 62 -10.93 -16.09 3.74
CA ILE A 62 -12.12 -16.77 4.29
C ILE A 62 -13.30 -16.49 3.38
#